data_AF-I4C9G9-F1
#
_entry.id   AF-I4C9G9-F1
#
_cell.length_a   1.000
_cell.length_b   1.000
_cell.length_c   1.000
_cell.angle_alpha   90.00
_cell.angle_beta   90.00
_cell.angle_gamma   90.00
#
_symmetry.space_group_name_H-M   'P 1'
#
loop_
_entity.id
_entity.type
_entity.pdbx_description
1 polymer ?
#
loop_
_entity_poly.entity_id
_entity_poly.type
_entity_poly.pdbx_seq_one_letter_code
_entity_poly.pdbx_strand_id
1 'polypeptide(L)' 'MRKIGAKEITADIRAGMGDYQLMEKYRLSAKQLEIILRKLLEADLITHMQLYERTSLSDSQITKAFVDSQQAVGELE' A
#
# COMPACT_ATOMS: atom_id res chain seq x y z
N MET A 1 18.93 4.98 -10.30
CA MET A 1 17.97 5.20 -9.20
C MET A 1 16.76 5.95 -9.74
N ARG A 2 15.57 5.34 -9.73
CA ARG A 2 14.34 6.04 -10.14
C ARG A 2 13.97 7.00 -9.01
N LYS A 3 13.92 8.31 -9.29
CA LYS A 3 13.48 9.31 -8.31
C LYS A 3 11.99 9.12 -8.11
N ILE A 4 11.59 8.48 -7.01
CA ILE A 4 10.19 8.41 -6.62
C ILE A 4 9.83 9.79 -6.08
N GLY A 5 8.86 10.45 -6.72
CA GLY A 5 8.38 11.73 -6.25
C GLY A 5 7.67 11.55 -4.92
N ALA A 6 8.18 12.17 -3.85
CA ALA A 6 7.55 12.13 -2.53
C ALA A 6 6.06 12.50 -2.59
N LYS A 7 5.72 13.49 -3.44
CA LYS A 7 4.33 13.91 -3.67
C LYS A 7 3.45 12.84 -4.31
N GLU A 8 4.02 12.01 -5.18
CA GLU A 8 3.28 10.96 -5.89
C GLU A 8 2.91 9.84 -4.92
N ILE A 9 3.89 9.34 -4.16
CA ILE A 9 3.64 8.32 -3.14
C ILE A 9 2.72 8.85 -2.03
N THR A 10 2.81 10.13 -1.65
CA THR A 10 1.85 10.75 -0.72
C THR A 10 0.44 10.81 -1.31
N ALA A 11 0.30 11.12 -2.60
CA ALA A 11 -1.01 11.13 -3.26
C ALA A 11 -1.63 9.74 -3.27
N ASP A 12 -0.85 8.69 -3.57
CA ASP A 12 -1.31 7.30 -3.51
C ASP A 12 -1.66 6.85 -2.08
N ILE A 13 -0.88 7.25 -1.07
CA ILE A 13 -1.21 7.00 0.34
C ILE A 13 -2.53 7.69 0.73
N ARG A 14 -2.74 8.95 0.32
CA ARG A 14 -3.98 9.68 0.57
C ARG A 14 -5.17 9.12 -0.20
N ALA A 15 -4.92 8.47 -1.33
CA ALA A 15 -5.94 7.72 -2.08
C ALA A 15 -6.32 6.39 -1.41
N GLY A 16 -5.71 6.04 -0.26
CA GLY A 16 -5.99 4.81 0.47
C GLY A 16 -5.28 3.59 -0.09
N MET A 17 -4.25 3.77 -0.94
CA MET A 17 -3.46 2.66 -1.46
C MET A 17 -2.80 1.91 -0.29
N GLY A 18 -2.81 0.57 -0.33
CA GLY A 18 -2.17 -0.29 0.68
C GLY A 18 -0.66 -0.41 0.50
N ASP A 19 0.04 -0.94 1.51
CA ASP A 19 1.50 -1.11 1.46
C ASP A 19 1.95 -2.06 0.34
N TYR A 20 1.23 -3.16 0.15
CA TYR A 20 1.49 -4.10 -0.95
C TYR A 20 1.38 -3.43 -2.32
N GLN A 21 0.32 -2.65 -2.54
CA GLN A 21 0.11 -1.93 -3.80
C GLN A 21 1.19 -0.86 -4.05
N LEU A 22 1.63 -0.15 -3.00
CA LEU A 22 2.76 0.77 -3.10
C LEU A 22 4.07 0.02 -3.40
N MET A 23 4.31 -1.12 -2.76
CA MET A 23 5.47 -1.96 -3.01
C MET A 23 5.52 -2.45 -4.45
N GLU A 24 4.40 -2.91 -5.00
CA GLU A 24 4.32 -3.34 -6.39
C GLU A 24 4.47 -2.18 -7.38
N LYS A 25 3.70 -1.10 -7.19
CA LYS A 25 3.70 0.07 -8.08
C LYS A 25 5.07 0.74 -8.16
N TYR A 26 5.74 0.87 -7.02
CA TYR A 26 7.05 1.52 -6.91
C TYR A 26 8.24 0.56 -6.90
N ARG A 27 7.98 -0.75 -6.99
CA ARG A 27 9.00 -1.82 -6.84
C ARG A 27 9.85 -1.64 -5.58
N LEU A 28 9.19 -1.32 -4.47
CA LEU A 28 9.81 -1.11 -3.17
C LEU A 28 9.77 -2.40 -2.37
N SER A 29 10.86 -2.70 -1.67
CA SER A 29 10.83 -3.68 -0.59
C SER A 29 10.15 -3.10 0.66
N ALA A 30 9.62 -3.95 1.55
CA ALA A 30 9.00 -3.51 2.80
C ALA A 30 9.91 -2.57 3.61
N LYS A 31 11.21 -2.89 3.69
CA LYS A 31 12.22 -2.05 4.34
C LYS A 31 12.40 -0.68 3.65
N GLN A 32 12.32 -0.62 2.32
CA GLN A 32 12.41 0.64 1.59
C GLN A 32 11.15 1.48 1.80
N LEU A 33 9.98 0.83 1.82
CA LEU A 33 8.72 1.49 2.11
C LEU A 33 8.71 2.08 3.53
N GLU A 34 9.18 1.36 4.55
CA GLU A 34 9.32 1.89 5.92
C GLU A 34 10.18 3.15 5.96
N ILE A 35 11.34 3.13 5.28
CA ILE A 35 12.23 4.30 5.20
C ILE A 35 11.52 5.47 4.52
N ILE A 36 10.76 5.22 3.45
CA ILE A 36 10.03 6.26 2.74
C ILE A 36 8.92 6.84 3.62
N LEU A 37 8.12 5.99 4.26
CA LEU A 37 7.06 6.43 5.18
C LEU A 37 7.61 7.30 6.31
N ARG A 38 8.75 6.91 6.90
CA ARG A 38 9.43 7.73 7.91
C ARG A 38 9.85 9.09 7.35
N LYS A 39 10.45 9.13 6.16
CA LYS A 39 10.82 10.39 5.50
C LYS A 39 9.62 11.27 5.16
N LEU A 40 8.49 10.66 4.78
CA LEU A 40 7.25 11.39 4.51
C LEU A 40 6.66 11.98 5.78
N LEU A 41 6.77 11.28 6.91
CA LEU A 41 6.36 11.75 8.22
C LEU A 41 7.25 12.92 8.68
N GLU A 42 8.58 12.78 8.54
CA GLU A 42 9.54 13.85 8.84
C GLU A 42 9.32 15.10 7.97
N ALA A 43 8.79 14.93 6.76
CA ALA A 43 8.46 16.01 5.84
C ALA A 43 7.03 16.56 6.02
N ASP A 44 6.28 16.13 7.05
CA ASP A 44 4.89 16.50 7.33
C ASP A 44 3.93 16.23 6.15
N LEU A 45 4.29 15.30 5.26
CA LEU A 45 3.49 14.94 4.08
C LEU A 45 2.38 13.95 4.43
N ILE A 46 2.61 13.13 5.46
CA ILE A 46 1.67 12.18 6.05
C ILE A 46 1.65 12.38 7.56
N THR A 47 0.52 12.05 8.21
CA THR A 47 0.39 12.16 9.67
C THR A 47 0.69 10.84 10.37
N HIS A 48 1.00 10.92 11.67
CA HIS A 48 1.15 9.74 12.52
C HIS A 48 -0.10 8.83 12.52
N MET A 49 -1.31 9.40 12.40
CA MET A 49 -2.53 8.59 12.26
C MET A 49 -2.56 7.83 10.95
N GLN A 50 -2.25 8.47 9.81
CA GLN A 50 -2.21 7.79 8.51
C GLN A 50 -1.15 6.68 8.46
N LEU A 51 -0.03 6.86 9.17
CA LEU A 51 0.95 5.81 9.33
C LEU A 51 0.44 4.68 10.24
N TYR A 52 -0.19 5.04 11.37
CA TYR A 52 -0.69 4.08 12.36
C TYR A 52 -1.82 3.20 11.81
N GLU A 53 -2.76 3.80 11.07
CA GLU A 53 -3.84 3.07 10.39
C GLU A 53 -3.26 2.02 9.45
N ARG A 54 -2.19 2.33 8.71
CA ARG A 54 -1.54 1.40 7.77
C ARG A 54 -0.74 0.31 8.49
N THR A 55 -0.04 0.65 9.57
CA THR A 55 0.64 -0.35 10.43
C THR A 55 -0.34 -1.26 11.19
N SER A 56 -1.53 -0.78 11.55
CA SER A 56 -2.59 -1.60 12.19
C SER A 56 -3.39 -2.42 11.18
N LEU A 57 -3.49 -1.97 9.92
CA LEU A 57 -4.14 -2.69 8.83
C LEU A 57 -3.25 -3.75 8.15
N SER A 58 -2.03 -3.94 8.64
CA SER A 58 -1.18 -5.07 8.28
C SER A 58 -1.77 -6.36 8.86
N ASP A 59 -2.77 -6.93 8.16
CA ASP A 59 -2.76 -8.32 7.63
C ASP A 59 -4.16 -8.78 7.16
N SER A 60 -5.26 -8.09 7.51
CA SER A 60 -6.56 -8.80 7.52
C SER A 60 -7.56 -8.56 6.38
N GLN A 61 -7.49 -7.49 5.57
CA GLN A 61 -8.70 -7.12 4.79
C GLN A 61 -8.61 -6.98 3.27
N ILE A 62 -7.45 -7.10 2.62
CA ILE A 62 -7.38 -6.98 1.14
C ILE A 62 -6.57 -8.11 0.49
N THR A 63 -6.86 -9.35 0.87
CA THR A 63 -6.57 -10.52 0.00
C THR A 63 -7.82 -11.38 -0.22
N LYS A 64 -8.86 -11.26 0.61
CA LYS A 64 -10.10 -12.04 0.44
C LYS A 64 -11.08 -11.48 -0.59
N ALA A 65 -11.01 -10.20 -0.97
CA ALA A 65 -11.98 -9.62 -1.90
C ALA A 65 -11.68 -9.90 -3.39
N PHE A 66 -10.44 -10.27 -3.75
CA PHE A 66 -10.06 -10.46 -5.17
C PHE A 66 -9.91 -11.93 -5.60
N VAL A 67 -9.92 -12.88 -4.66
CA VAL A 67 -9.78 -14.34 -4.97
C VAL A 67 -11.13 -15.07 -4.94
N ASP A 68 -12.26 -14.36 -4.80
CA ASP A 68 -13.59 -15.01 -4.86
C ASP A 68 -14.28 -14.86 -6.23
N SER A 69 -13.81 -13.94 -7.09
CA SER A 69 -14.48 -13.67 -8.37
C SER A 69 -14.02 -14.55 -9.55
N GLN A 70 -13.18 -15.57 -9.35
CA GLN A 70 -12.69 -16.43 -10.45
C GLN A 70 -12.82 -17.94 -10.23
N GLN A 71 -13.74 -18.41 -9.37
CA GLN A 71 -13.96 -19.87 -9.23
C GLN A 71 -15.43 -20.33 -9.26
N ALA A 72 -16.34 -19.51 -9.81
CA ALA A 72 -17.75 -19.86 -9.98
C ALA A 72 -18.14 -20.21 -11.44
N VAL A 73 -17.18 -20.58 -12.29
CA VAL A 73 -17.42 -21.00 -13.68
C VAL A 73 -16.74 -22.34 -13.94
N GLY A 74 -17.18 -23.38 -13.24
CA GLY A 74 -16.61 -24.72 -13.40
C GLY A 74 -17.52 -25.88 -13.00
N GLU A 75 -18.79 -25.63 -12.63
CA GLU A 75 -19.71 -26.70 -12.19
C GLU A 75 -21.02 -26.63 -13.00
N LEU A 76 -20.95 -26.91 -14.31
CA LEU A 76 -22.11 -27.20 -15.16
C LEU A 76 -21.80 -28.24 -16.26
N GLU A 77 -21.06 -29.30 -15.94
CA GLU A 77 -21.05 -30.54 -16.74
C GLU A 77 -21.49 -31.75 -15.90
#